data_AF-A0A2S6H652-F1
#
_entry.id   AF-A0A2S6H652-F1
#
_cell.length_a   1.000
_cell.length_b   1.000
_cell.length_c   1.000
_cell.angle_alpha   90.00
_cell.angle_beta   90.00
_cell.angle_gamma   90.00
#
_symmetry.space_group_name_H-M   'P 1'
#
loop_
_entity.id
_entity.type
_entity.pdbx_description
1 polymer ?
#
loop_
_entity_poly.entity_id
_entity_poly.type
_entity_poly.pdbx_seq_one_letter_code
_entity_poly.pdbx_strand_id
1 'polypeptide(L)'
;MKPNPELIDDDNPEWTEEDFKNAVPFSALPESLQTTLRGLKGRGKQQSPTKVSMTVRFDRDVLDAFRATGHGWQKRMNDALKEWLKEHATG
;
A
#
# COMPACT_ATOMS: atom_id res chain seq x y z
N MET A 1 -4.46 10.97 11.36
CA MET A 1 -5.61 10.80 12.28
C MET A 1 -6.08 9.36 12.16
N LYS A 2 -6.36 8.68 13.29
CA LYS A 2 -7.10 7.42 13.25
C LYS A 2 -8.57 7.78 13.00
N PRO A 3 -9.29 7.11 12.07
CA PRO A 3 -10.71 7.37 11.89
C PRO A 3 -11.46 7.07 13.20
N ASN A 4 -12.44 7.90 13.53
CA ASN A 4 -13.28 7.72 14.70
C ASN A 4 -14.20 6.50 14.45
N PRO A 5 -14.11 5.42 15.24
CA PRO A 5 -14.88 4.20 14.99
C PRO A 5 -16.39 4.37 15.19
N GLU A 6 -16.84 5.46 15.80
CA GLU A 6 -18.26 5.76 16.05
C GLU A 6 -18.86 6.80 15.08
N LEU A 7 -18.09 7.29 14.11
CA LEU A 7 -18.67 8.05 13.00
C LEU A 7 -19.38 7.07 12.07
N ILE A 8 -20.69 6.93 12.28
CA ILE A 8 -21.59 6.36 11.28
C ILE A 8 -21.48 7.29 10.07
N ASP A 9 -21.03 6.73 8.94
CA ASP A 9 -21.03 7.43 7.67
C ASP A 9 -22.49 7.45 7.17
N ASP A 10 -23.08 8.65 7.10
CA ASP A 10 -24.48 8.81 6.65
C ASP A 10 -24.69 8.24 5.22
N ASP A 11 -23.63 8.16 4.41
CA ASP A 11 -23.64 7.55 3.07
C ASP A 11 -23.46 6.02 3.09
N ASN A 12 -23.16 5.43 4.26
CA ASN A 12 -23.01 3.98 4.46
C ASN A 12 -23.78 3.52 5.71
N PRO A 13 -25.13 3.52 5.66
CA PRO A 13 -25.97 3.07 6.76
C PRO A 13 -25.78 1.58 7.07
N GLU A 14 -26.22 1.16 8.25
CA GLU A 14 -26.26 -0.25 8.61
C GLU A 14 -27.20 -1.03 7.68
N TRP A 15 -26.77 -2.23 7.28
CA TRP A 15 -27.57 -3.09 6.43
C TRP A 15 -28.81 -3.59 7.16
N THR A 16 -29.96 -3.43 6.52
CA THR A 16 -31.24 -3.95 7.01
C THR A 16 -31.44 -5.41 6.57
N GLU A 17 -32.42 -6.09 7.13
CA GLU A 17 -32.78 -7.45 6.71
C GLU A 17 -33.26 -7.50 5.25
N GLU A 18 -33.83 -6.42 4.72
CA GLU A 18 -34.21 -6.32 3.30
C GLU A 18 -32.99 -6.25 2.38
N ASP A 19 -31.92 -5.56 2.80
CA ASP A 19 -30.67 -5.52 2.04
C ASP A 19 -30.04 -6.90 1.92
N PHE A 20 -30.06 -7.70 3.00
CA PHE A 20 -29.59 -9.08 2.97
C PHE A 20 -30.44 -9.98 2.05
N LYS A 21 -31.75 -9.74 1.96
CA LYS A 21 -32.64 -10.48 1.05
C LYS A 21 -32.37 -10.15 -0.41
N ASN A 22 -31.98 -8.92 -0.71
CA ASN A 22 -31.67 -8.45 -2.07
C ASN A 22 -30.21 -8.72 -2.49
N ALA A 23 -29.36 -9.16 -1.56
CA ALA A 23 -27.96 -9.44 -1.84
C ALA A 23 -27.80 -10.62 -2.82
N VAL A 24 -26.90 -10.47 -3.79
CA VAL A 24 -26.62 -11.48 -4.81
C VAL A 24 -25.19 -12.02 -4.70
N PRO A 25 -24.95 -13.31 -4.99
CA PRO A 25 -23.59 -13.85 -5.03
C PRO A 25 -22.78 -13.21 -6.15
N PHE A 26 -21.45 -13.22 -6.02
CA PHE A 26 -20.55 -12.66 -7.03
C PHE A 26 -20.82 -13.17 -8.46
N SER A 27 -21.19 -14.44 -8.60
CA SER A 27 -21.51 -15.09 -9.88
C SER A 27 -22.77 -14.57 -10.55
N ALA A 28 -23.66 -13.91 -9.80
CA ALA A 28 -24.88 -13.30 -10.32
C ALA A 28 -24.70 -11.83 -10.74
N LEU A 29 -23.51 -11.25 -10.55
CA LEU A 29 -23.20 -9.92 -11.05
C LEU A 29 -23.04 -9.90 -12.58
N PRO A 30 -23.28 -8.77 -13.25
CA PRO A 30 -22.95 -8.59 -14.66
C PRO A 30 -21.48 -8.90 -14.96
N GLU A 31 -21.21 -9.53 -16.12
CA GLU A 31 -19.85 -9.98 -16.52
C GLU A 31 -18.81 -8.85 -16.53
N SER A 32 -19.22 -7.64 -16.93
CA SER A 32 -18.35 -6.46 -16.93
C SER A 32 -17.87 -6.08 -15.52
N LEU A 33 -18.74 -6.21 -14.53
CA LEU A 33 -18.40 -5.97 -13.13
C LEU A 33 -17.57 -7.11 -12.57
N GLN A 34 -17.89 -8.37 -12.90
CA GLN A 34 -17.07 -9.51 -12.50
C GLN A 34 -15.61 -9.36 -12.98
N THR A 35 -15.43 -8.98 -14.24
CA THR A 35 -14.12 -8.74 -14.84
C THR A 35 -13.36 -7.62 -14.12
N THR A 36 -14.03 -6.49 -13.88
CA THR A 36 -13.43 -5.35 -13.19
C THR A 36 -12.99 -5.71 -11.76
N LEU A 37 -13.86 -6.40 -11.01
CA LEU A 37 -13.57 -6.79 -9.63
C LEU A 37 -12.48 -7.87 -9.52
N ARG A 38 -12.39 -8.79 -10.48
CA ARG A 38 -11.25 -9.73 -10.58
C ARG A 38 -9.94 -9.01 -10.94
N GLY A 39 -10.03 -7.94 -11.73
CA GLY A 39 -8.91 -7.09 -12.11
C GLY A 39 -8.39 -6.17 -11.00
N LEU A 40 -9.21 -5.93 -9.96
CA LEU A 40 -8.77 -5.33 -8.70
C LEU A 40 -7.86 -6.33 -7.98
N LYS A 41 -6.62 -6.41 -8.47
CA LYS A 41 -5.53 -7.09 -7.80
C LYS A 41 -5.32 -6.37 -6.47
N GLY A 42 -6.03 -6.80 -5.43
CA GLY A 42 -5.78 -6.37 -4.07
C GLY A 42 -4.27 -6.44 -3.83
N ARG A 43 -3.74 -5.51 -3.03
CA ARG A 43 -2.34 -5.57 -2.57
C ARG A 43 -2.08 -7.02 -2.17
N GLY A 44 -1.28 -7.72 -2.97
CA GLY A 44 -1.11 -9.16 -2.80
C GLY A 44 -0.70 -9.46 -1.37
N LYS A 45 -1.01 -10.66 -0.86
CA LYS A 45 -0.57 -11.12 0.47
C LYS A 45 0.84 -10.60 0.71
N GLN A 46 1.01 -9.75 1.71
CA GLN A 46 2.31 -9.19 2.07
C GLN A 46 3.18 -10.37 2.49
N GLN A 47 3.94 -10.92 1.55
CA GLN A 47 4.86 -12.04 1.73
C GLN A 47 6.03 -11.55 2.58
N SER A 48 5.78 -11.42 3.89
CA SER A 48 6.70 -10.89 4.90
C SER A 48 7.12 -9.42 4.65
N PRO A 49 7.36 -8.62 5.71
CA PRO A 49 7.92 -7.29 5.50
C PRO A 49 9.36 -7.42 4.96
N THR A 50 9.54 -7.24 3.64
CA THR A 50 10.87 -7.27 3.00
C THR A 50 11.76 -6.12 3.47
N LYS A 51 11.17 -5.09 4.09
CA LYS A 51 11.87 -3.92 4.61
C LYS A 51 11.83 -3.94 6.13
N VAL A 52 13.01 -3.84 6.74
CA VAL A 52 13.15 -3.67 8.19
C VAL A 52 13.22 -2.17 8.48
N SER A 53 12.36 -1.69 9.39
CA SER A 53 12.43 -0.31 9.89
C SER A 53 13.48 -0.23 10.99
N MET A 54 14.49 0.61 10.80
CA MET A 54 15.53 0.87 11.79
C MET A 54 15.84 2.37 11.84
N THR A 55 16.26 2.86 13.01
CA THR A 55 16.68 4.25 13.19
C THR A 55 18.16 4.36 12.87
N VAL A 56 18.49 5.05 11.78
CA VAL A 56 19.87 5.35 11.35
C VAL A 56 20.02 6.86 11.20
N ARG A 57 21.19 7.40 11.59
CA ARG A 57 21.53 8.80 11.39
C ARG A 57 22.29 8.94 10.06
N PHE A 58 21.92 9.94 9.28
CA PHE A 58 22.59 10.33 8.05
C PHE A 58 23.03 11.79 8.18
N ASP A 59 24.07 12.17 7.46
CA ASP A 59 24.44 13.58 7.32
C ASP A 59 23.31 14.36 6.64
N ARG A 60 23.19 15.63 7.03
CA ARG A 60 22.09 16.49 6.61
C ARG A 60 22.08 16.72 5.10
N ASP A 61 23.25 17.01 4.55
CA ASP A 61 23.46 17.25 3.12
C ASP A 61 23.06 16.04 2.26
N VAL A 62 23.40 14.83 2.70
CA VAL A 62 22.99 13.58 2.05
C VAL A 62 21.47 13.44 2.04
N LEU A 63 20.81 13.65 3.17
CA LEU A 63 19.34 13.59 3.26
C LEU A 63 18.66 14.67 2.42
N ASP A 64 19.18 15.89 2.44
CA ASP A 64 18.63 17.02 1.69
C ASP A 64 18.76 16.78 0.17
N ALA A 65 19.91 16.27 -0.29
CA ALA A 65 20.14 15.90 -1.68
C ALA A 65 19.14 14.84 -2.17
N PHE A 66 18.92 13.76 -1.40
CA PHE A 66 17.93 12.76 -1.77
C PHE A 66 16.50 13.34 -1.71
N ARG A 67 16.12 14.09 -0.67
CA ARG A 67 14.78 14.70 -0.59
C ARG A 67 14.46 15.63 -1.76
N ALA A 68 15.44 16.39 -2.24
CA ALA A 68 15.30 17.26 -3.40
C ALA A 68 14.92 16.52 -4.69
N THR A 69 15.21 15.22 -4.78
CA THR A 69 14.80 14.39 -5.93
C THR A 69 13.28 14.12 -5.99
N GLY A 70 12.51 14.53 -4.97
CA GLY A 70 11.05 14.48 -4.96
C GLY A 70 10.47 13.09 -4.63
N HIS A 71 9.31 12.77 -5.20
CA HIS A 71 8.60 11.51 -4.91
C HIS A 71 9.51 10.29 -5.16
N GLY A 72 9.51 9.34 -4.23
CA GLY A 72 10.33 8.13 -4.31
C GLY A 72 11.78 8.29 -3.86
N TRP A 73 12.18 9.40 -3.21
CA TRP A 73 13.56 9.62 -2.79
C TRP A 73 14.11 8.53 -1.87
N GLN A 74 13.29 7.98 -0.96
CA GLN A 74 13.69 6.88 -0.10
C GLN A 74 14.01 5.60 -0.89
N LYS A 75 13.26 5.35 -1.99
CA LYS A 75 13.52 4.23 -2.89
C LYS A 75 14.85 4.44 -3.62
N ARG A 76 15.10 5.65 -4.15
CA ARG A 76 16.38 5.99 -4.80
C ARG A 76 17.57 5.83 -3.85
N MET A 77 17.44 6.31 -2.62
CA MET A 77 18.46 6.14 -1.58
C MET A 77 18.72 4.65 -1.29
N ASN A 78 17.67 3.84 -1.14
CA ASN A 78 17.80 2.40 -0.96
C ASN A 78 18.47 1.70 -2.17
N ASP A 79 18.13 2.11 -3.39
CA ASP A 79 18.72 1.54 -4.60
C ASP A 79 20.21 1.92 -4.73
N ALA A 80 20.61 3.12 -4.31
CA ALA A 80 22.01 3.52 -4.22
C ALA A 80 22.80 2.67 -3.21
N LEU A 81 22.23 2.38 -2.03
CA LEU A 81 22.85 1.49 -1.04
C LEU A 81 23.04 0.06 -1.58
N LYS A 82 22.06 -0.44 -2.35
CA LYS A 82 22.18 -1.75 -3.01
C LYS A 82 23.30 -1.77 -4.04
N GLU A 83 23.42 -0.70 -4.83
CA GLU A 83 24.48 -0.61 -5.85
C GLU A 83 25.85 -0.56 -5.20
N TRP A 84 26.01 0.28 -4.17
CA TRP A 84 27.24 0.34 -3.39
C TRP A 84 27.63 -1.04 -2.83
N LEU A 85 26.67 -1.80 -2.32
CA LEU A 85 26.90 -3.17 -1.87
C LEU A 85 27.33 -4.12 -3.00
N LYS A 86 26.79 -4.02 -4.22
CA LYS A 86 27.27 -4.87 -5.32
C LYS A 86 28.71 -4.57 -5.71
N GLU A 87 29.07 -3.29 -5.71
CA GLU A 87 30.40 -2.82 -6.11
C GLU A 87 31.46 -3.08 -5.03
N HIS A 88 31.07 -3.11 -3.75
CA HIS A 88 31.99 -3.15 -2.61
C HIS A 88 31.81 -4.37 -1.69
N ALA A 89 30.84 -5.24 -1.95
CA ALA A 89 30.77 -6.53 -1.27
C ALA A 89 31.87 -7.43 -1.83
N THR A 90 33.05 -7.33 -1.23
CA THR A 90 34.08 -8.35 -1.37
C THR A 90 33.60 -9.59 -0.61
N GLY A 91 33.04 -10.54 -1.37
CA GLY A 91 32.69 -11.89 -0.94
C GLY A 91 32.84 -12.84 -2.11
#